data_AF-A0A553ZZW9-F1
#
_entry.id   AF-A0A553ZZW9-F1
#
_cell.length_a   1.000
_cell.length_b   1.000
_cell.length_c   1.000
_cell.angle_alpha   90.00
_cell.angle_beta   90.00
_cell.angle_gamma   90.00
#
_symmetry.space_group_name_H-M   'P 1'
#
loop_
_entity.id
_entity.type
_entity.pdbx_description
1 polymer ?
#
loop_
_entity_poly.entity_id
_entity_poly.type
_entity_poly.pdbx_seq_one_letter_code
_entity_poly.pdbx_strand_id
1 'polypeptide(L)'
;MTEKESPINDHQGTTRKNWVLFAIIGVMTAGVIYLAIFQEIWYRIVVLTVLITGGVLIYRQLAEMLKLLRESPGQIEAPSAMSEERPKLSEPELLEKESELQQLDLDRTQMFEELLSRSAIEEHEKTAYREKLAEKATETTRIREELGHEPSRLQMVYEGTKKYFVKDNPMKEIAASLDASVIENGTLAELNDEIQRMIPRLSRESLESLEKSSYMDDSYKLTRSGYKELVQAADQLK
;
A
#
# COMPACT_ATOMS: atom_id res chain seq x y z
N MET A 1 43.50 7.56 -55.18
CA MET A 1 42.65 6.44 -55.64
C MET A 1 42.75 5.38 -54.57
N THR A 2 41.78 5.09 -53.70
CA THR A 2 40.31 5.25 -53.65
C THR A 2 39.97 5.14 -52.15
N GLU A 3 39.48 6.18 -51.48
CA GLU A 3 38.06 6.58 -51.35
C GLU A 3 37.14 5.47 -50.81
N LYS A 4 36.65 5.72 -49.56
CA LYS A 4 35.39 5.35 -48.87
C LYS A 4 34.79 3.95 -49.14
N GLU A 5 34.35 3.22 -48.12
CA GLU A 5 33.05 3.47 -47.48
C GLU A 5 32.95 2.83 -46.08
N SER A 6 32.35 3.57 -45.15
CA SER A 6 31.92 3.13 -43.82
C SER A 6 30.39 3.22 -43.79
N PRO A 7 29.65 2.17 -43.40
CA PRO A 7 28.20 2.26 -43.24
C PRO A 7 27.87 2.67 -41.80
N ILE A 8 27.71 3.97 -41.56
CA ILE A 8 27.12 4.48 -40.31
C ILE A 8 26.09 5.54 -40.67
N ASN A 9 24.83 5.15 -40.90
CA ASN A 9 23.66 5.98 -40.59
C ASN A 9 22.32 5.27 -40.85
N ASP A 10 21.85 4.45 -39.91
CA ASP A 10 20.44 4.01 -39.87
C ASP A 10 19.73 4.30 -38.53
N HIS A 11 20.41 4.87 -37.53
CA HIS A 11 19.81 5.19 -36.23
C HIS A 11 19.34 6.65 -36.08
N GLN A 12 19.56 7.53 -37.06
CA GLN A 12 19.04 8.90 -37.03
C GLN A 12 17.55 9.02 -37.41
N GLY A 13 16.98 7.99 -38.05
CA GLY A 13 15.59 8.03 -38.53
C GLY A 13 14.54 7.87 -37.43
N THR A 14 14.84 7.10 -36.38
CA THR A 14 13.88 6.80 -35.30
C THR A 14 13.81 7.91 -34.25
N THR A 15 14.96 8.50 -33.90
CA THR A 15 15.03 9.61 -32.93
C THR A 15 14.36 10.88 -33.45
N ARG A 16 14.53 11.22 -34.73
CA ARG A 16 13.81 12.34 -35.37
C ARG A 16 12.30 12.09 -35.45
N LYS A 17 11.88 10.87 -35.80
CA LYS A 17 10.45 10.51 -35.81
C LYS A 17 9.83 10.61 -34.42
N ASN A 18 10.54 10.19 -33.37
CA ASN A 18 10.08 10.29 -32.00
C ASN A 18 10.00 11.76 -31.53
N TRP A 19 10.98 12.60 -31.89
CA TRP A 19 10.93 14.05 -31.61
C TRP A 19 9.78 14.75 -32.33
N VAL A 20 9.49 14.37 -33.57
CA VAL A 20 8.35 14.88 -34.32
C VAL A 20 7.03 14.42 -33.68
N LEU A 21 6.95 13.17 -33.21
CA LEU A 21 5.79 12.67 -32.44
C LEU A 21 5.57 13.45 -31.14
N PHE A 22 6.63 13.70 -30.36
CA PHE A 22 6.53 14.51 -29.14
C PHE A 22 6.14 15.96 -29.44
N ALA A 23 6.65 16.54 -30.53
CA ALA A 23 6.25 17.88 -30.96
C ALA A 23 4.77 17.94 -31.37
N ILE A 24 4.26 16.93 -32.10
CA ILE A 24 2.84 16.85 -32.47
C ILE A 24 1.95 16.67 -31.24
N ILE A 25 2.35 15.81 -30.30
CA ILE A 25 1.63 15.61 -29.04
C ILE A 25 1.62 16.90 -28.23
N GLY A 26 2.76 17.61 -28.16
CA GLY A 26 2.88 18.90 -27.47
C GLY A 26 2.01 20.00 -28.09
N VAL A 27 1.91 20.06 -29.41
CA VAL A 27 1.01 21.00 -30.11
C VAL A 27 -0.45 20.63 -29.88
N MET A 28 -0.78 19.33 -29.86
CA MET A 28 -2.13 18.85 -29.54
C MET A 28 -2.53 19.19 -28.10
N THR A 29 -1.66 18.96 -27.11
CA THR A 29 -1.95 19.34 -25.72
C THR A 29 -2.01 20.85 -25.55
N ALA A 30 -1.13 21.62 -26.17
CA ALA A 30 -1.19 23.08 -26.15
C ALA A 30 -2.48 23.60 -26.81
N GLY A 31 -2.94 22.97 -27.90
CA GLY A 31 -4.20 23.28 -28.56
C GLY A 31 -5.41 22.98 -27.66
N VAL A 32 -5.41 21.84 -26.98
CA VAL A 32 -6.43 21.47 -25.99
C VAL A 32 -6.44 22.46 -24.81
N ILE A 33 -5.27 22.88 -24.32
CA ILE A 33 -5.15 23.89 -23.25
C ILE A 33 -5.63 25.26 -23.72
N TYR A 34 -5.30 25.67 -24.96
CA TYR A 34 -5.75 26.94 -25.52
C TYR A 34 -7.27 26.98 -25.74
N LEU A 35 -7.84 25.90 -26.29
CA LEU A 35 -9.29 25.71 -26.40
C LEU A 35 -9.95 25.64 -25.02
N ALA A 36 -9.28 25.07 -24.02
CA ALA A 36 -9.77 25.02 -22.65
C ALA A 36 -9.87 26.40 -21.99
N ILE A 37 -8.96 27.32 -22.32
CA ILE A 37 -8.99 28.70 -21.81
C ILE A 37 -10.12 29.51 -22.48
N PHE A 38 -10.40 29.29 -23.77
CA PHE A 38 -11.35 30.10 -24.52
C PHE A 38 -12.81 29.60 -24.46
N GLN A 39 -13.01 28.32 -24.16
CA GLN A 39 -14.34 27.68 -24.08
C GLN A 39 -14.48 26.96 -22.73
N GLU A 40 -14.61 27.74 -21.66
CA GLU A 40 -14.68 27.27 -20.27
C GLU A 40 -15.76 26.19 -20.05
N ILE A 41 -16.89 26.31 -20.76
CA ILE A 41 -18.00 25.36 -20.70
C ILE A 41 -17.59 23.98 -21.24
N TRP A 42 -16.90 23.93 -22.38
CA TRP A 42 -16.46 22.69 -22.99
C TRP A 42 -15.34 22.02 -22.19
N TYR A 43 -14.42 22.81 -21.63
CA TYR A 43 -13.39 22.28 -20.73
C TYR A 43 -13.99 21.63 -19.48
N ARG A 44 -14.94 22.29 -18.82
CA ARG A 44 -15.62 21.74 -17.64
C ARG A 44 -16.34 20.44 -17.97
N ILE A 45 -17.00 20.35 -19.13
CA ILE A 45 -17.64 19.11 -19.59
C ILE A 45 -16.60 18.02 -19.82
N VAL A 46 -15.51 18.29 -20.54
CA VAL A 46 -14.46 17.29 -20.81
C VAL A 46 -13.82 16.81 -19.51
N VAL A 47 -13.44 17.71 -18.61
CA VAL A 47 -12.84 17.34 -17.32
C VAL A 47 -13.82 16.53 -16.47
N LEU A 48 -15.10 16.91 -16.40
CA LEU A 48 -16.10 16.13 -15.69
C LEU A 48 -16.30 14.75 -16.32
N THR A 49 -16.33 14.65 -17.66
CA THR A 49 -16.43 13.34 -18.32
C THR A 49 -15.19 12.49 -18.06
N VAL A 50 -13.99 13.05 -18.06
CA VAL A 50 -12.75 12.32 -17.73
C VAL A 50 -12.75 11.89 -16.26
N LEU A 51 -13.22 12.74 -15.34
CA LEU A 51 -13.30 12.42 -13.92
C LEU A 51 -14.33 11.31 -13.66
N ILE A 52 -15.50 11.40 -14.28
CA ILE A 52 -16.55 10.38 -14.19
C ILE A 52 -16.07 9.07 -14.83
N THR A 53 -15.50 9.14 -16.04
CA THR A 53 -15.00 7.95 -16.75
C THR A 53 -13.86 7.29 -15.97
N GLY A 54 -12.90 8.08 -15.46
CA GLY A 54 -11.81 7.59 -14.61
C GLY A 54 -12.33 6.98 -13.31
N GLY A 55 -13.28 7.65 -12.65
CA GLY A 55 -13.96 7.12 -11.46
C GLY A 55 -14.69 5.80 -11.73
N VAL A 56 -15.37 5.68 -12.86
CA VAL A 56 -16.04 4.43 -13.28
C VAL A 56 -15.04 3.33 -13.60
N LEU A 57 -13.91 3.64 -14.25
CA LEU A 57 -12.86 2.66 -14.53
C LEU A 57 -12.23 2.13 -13.24
N ILE A 58 -11.90 3.03 -12.29
CA ILE A 58 -11.39 2.66 -10.97
C ILE A 58 -12.42 1.82 -10.22
N TYR A 59 -13.70 2.22 -10.23
CA TYR A 59 -14.79 1.47 -9.62
C TYR A 59 -14.98 0.09 -10.25
N ARG A 60 -14.89 -0.03 -11.58
CA ARG A 60 -14.98 -1.32 -12.28
C ARG A 60 -13.78 -2.21 -11.96
N GLN A 61 -12.58 -1.65 -11.92
CA GLN A 61 -11.37 -2.40 -11.57
C GLN A 61 -11.43 -2.89 -10.11
N LEU A 62 -11.89 -2.03 -9.20
CA LEU A 62 -12.18 -2.40 -7.81
C LEU A 62 -13.26 -3.49 -7.72
N ALA A 63 -14.34 -3.37 -8.50
CA ALA A 63 -15.43 -4.33 -8.51
C ALA A 63 -15.03 -5.68 -9.13
N GLU A 64 -14.18 -5.69 -10.16
CA GLU A 64 -13.61 -6.90 -10.76
C GLU A 64 -12.65 -7.60 -9.81
N MET A 65 -11.79 -6.85 -9.11
CA MET A 65 -10.99 -7.41 -8.01
C MET A 65 -11.89 -7.98 -6.92
N LEU A 66 -12.92 -7.23 -6.48
CA LEU A 66 -13.88 -7.69 -5.47
C LEU A 66 -14.63 -8.95 -5.89
N LYS A 67 -14.93 -9.10 -7.19
CA LYS A 67 -15.65 -10.26 -7.74
C LYS A 67 -14.75 -11.50 -7.82
N LEU A 68 -13.49 -11.34 -8.22
CA LEU A 68 -12.50 -12.43 -8.22
C LEU A 68 -12.22 -12.95 -6.81
N LEU A 69 -12.29 -12.07 -5.80
CA LEU A 69 -12.27 -12.47 -4.39
C LEU A 69 -13.54 -13.21 -3.93
N ARG A 70 -14.69 -12.99 -4.58
CA ARG A 70 -16.00 -13.51 -4.15
C ARG A 70 -16.37 -14.86 -4.78
N GLU A 71 -15.82 -15.19 -5.95
CA GLU A 71 -16.19 -16.40 -6.72
C GLU A 71 -15.29 -17.62 -6.47
N SER A 72 -14.28 -17.56 -5.59
CA SER A 72 -13.59 -18.78 -5.11
C SER A 72 -14.45 -19.44 -4.01
N PRO A 73 -15.18 -20.55 -4.29
CA PRO A 73 -16.11 -21.13 -3.34
C PRO A 73 -15.36 -22.17 -2.51
N GLY A 74 -15.02 -21.80 -1.27
CA GLY A 74 -14.33 -22.67 -0.33
C GLY A 74 -14.38 -22.18 1.11
N GLN A 75 -15.60 -22.16 1.67
CA GLN A 75 -15.96 -22.12 3.11
C GLN A 75 -15.80 -20.82 3.94
N ILE A 76 -16.98 -20.20 4.16
CA ILE A 76 -17.55 -19.67 5.42
C ILE A 76 -17.13 -18.26 5.93
N GLU A 77 -18.10 -17.35 5.80
CA GLU A 77 -18.63 -16.30 6.71
C GLU A 77 -17.72 -15.41 7.59
N ALA A 78 -17.93 -14.09 7.40
CA ALA A 78 -17.77 -12.96 8.35
C ALA A 78 -16.32 -12.50 8.72
N PRO A 79 -16.13 -11.18 8.95
CA PRO A 79 -15.03 -10.44 8.36
C PRO A 79 -13.87 -10.23 9.33
N SER A 80 -12.67 -10.68 8.96
CA SER A 80 -11.43 -10.22 9.56
C SER A 80 -10.46 -9.74 8.49
N ALA A 81 -9.92 -8.57 8.77
CA ALA A 81 -9.06 -7.81 7.89
C ALA A 81 -7.79 -8.58 7.50
N MET A 82 -7.42 -8.43 6.23
CA MET A 82 -6.06 -8.33 5.71
C MET A 82 -5.00 -9.12 6.49
N SER A 83 -4.72 -10.34 6.04
CA SER A 83 -3.35 -10.81 6.01
C SER A 83 -2.91 -10.75 4.55
N GLU A 84 -2.09 -9.75 4.24
CA GLU A 84 -1.24 -9.78 3.05
C GLU A 84 -0.56 -11.14 3.00
N GLU A 85 -0.82 -11.91 1.94
CA GLU A 85 0.05 -13.01 1.58
C GLU A 85 1.34 -12.39 1.00
N ARG A 86 2.18 -11.83 1.89
CA ARG A 86 3.60 -11.78 1.61
C ARG A 86 4.04 -13.24 1.50
N PRO A 87 4.83 -13.63 0.50
CA PRO A 87 5.45 -14.94 0.54
C PRO A 87 6.23 -14.99 1.85
N LYS A 88 5.80 -15.86 2.78
CA LYS A 88 6.58 -16.23 3.95
C LYS A 88 7.77 -17.03 3.43
N LEU A 89 8.72 -16.35 2.83
CA LEU A 89 10.05 -16.90 2.64
C LEU A 89 10.59 -17.11 4.05
N SER A 90 10.91 -18.34 4.38
CA SER A 90 11.45 -18.69 5.68
C SER A 90 12.77 -17.93 5.88
N GLU A 91 13.05 -17.41 7.08
CA GLU A 91 14.34 -16.76 7.39
C GLU A 91 15.59 -17.49 6.84
N PRO A 92 15.67 -18.84 6.83
CA PRO A 92 16.78 -19.53 6.17
C PRO A 92 16.86 -19.33 4.64
N GLU A 93 15.75 -19.22 3.92
CA GLU A 93 15.74 -18.99 2.46
C GLU A 93 16.17 -17.56 2.09
N LEU A 94 15.88 -16.57 2.95
CA LEU A 94 16.35 -15.19 2.75
C LEU A 94 17.87 -15.08 2.91
N LEU A 95 18.43 -15.76 3.91
CA LEU A 95 19.87 -15.83 4.13
C LEU A 95 20.59 -16.55 2.99
N GLU A 96 19.99 -17.62 2.46
CA GLU A 96 20.53 -18.33 1.30
C GLU A 96 20.54 -17.43 0.05
N LYS A 97 19.45 -16.73 -0.23
CA LYS A 97 19.35 -15.76 -1.34
C LYS A 97 20.30 -14.58 -1.18
N GLU A 98 20.53 -14.13 0.04
CA GLU A 98 21.51 -13.09 0.36
C GLU A 98 22.94 -13.56 0.07
N SER A 99 23.28 -14.80 0.44
CA SER A 99 24.59 -15.39 0.13
C SER A 99 24.80 -15.62 -1.37
N GLU A 100 23.74 -16.01 -2.09
CA GLU A 100 23.76 -16.20 -3.54
C GLU A 100 23.99 -14.87 -4.28
N LEU A 101 23.36 -13.79 -3.83
CA LEU A 101 23.60 -12.44 -4.34
C LEU A 101 25.04 -11.98 -4.08
N GLN A 102 25.60 -12.29 -2.91
CA GLN A 102 26.98 -11.92 -2.57
C GLN A 102 28.01 -12.68 -3.44
N GLN A 103 27.74 -13.95 -3.76
CA GLN A 103 28.55 -14.72 -4.71
C GLN A 103 28.48 -14.12 -6.11
N LEU A 104 27.29 -13.71 -6.56
CA LEU A 104 27.10 -13.09 -7.87
C LEU A 104 27.85 -11.76 -8.02
N ASP A 105 27.88 -10.93 -6.96
CA ASP A 105 28.64 -9.68 -6.95
C ASP A 105 30.16 -9.92 -7.01
N LEU A 106 30.62 -10.99 -6.38
CA LEU A 106 32.03 -11.40 -6.40
C LEU A 106 32.44 -11.90 -7.79
N ASP A 107 31.61 -12.74 -8.42
CA ASP A 107 31.81 -13.22 -9.79
C ASP A 107 31.80 -12.07 -10.81
N ARG A 108 30.89 -11.09 -10.64
CA ARG A 108 30.86 -9.88 -11.46
C ARG A 108 32.16 -9.08 -11.35
N THR A 109 32.69 -8.96 -10.13
CA THR A 109 33.95 -8.26 -9.86
C THR A 109 35.14 -8.99 -10.51
N GLN A 110 35.16 -10.32 -10.44
CA GLN A 110 36.19 -11.14 -11.10
C GLN A 110 36.15 -11.01 -12.62
N MET A 111 34.96 -11.07 -13.23
CA MET A 111 34.80 -10.83 -14.67
C MET A 111 35.27 -9.44 -15.07
N PHE A 112 35.03 -8.42 -14.24
CA PHE A 112 35.49 -7.06 -14.51
C PHE A 112 37.02 -6.94 -14.45
N GLU A 113 37.65 -7.56 -13.46
CA GLU A 113 39.12 -7.62 -13.36
C GLU A 113 39.73 -8.38 -14.55
N GLU A 114 39.09 -9.45 -15.00
CA GLU A 114 39.49 -10.18 -16.20
C GLU A 114 39.37 -9.33 -17.47
N LEU A 115 38.30 -8.55 -17.62
CA LEU A 115 38.13 -7.61 -18.73
C LEU A 115 39.18 -6.49 -18.68
N LEU A 116 39.45 -5.91 -17.52
CA LEU A 116 40.48 -4.89 -17.35
C LEU A 116 41.88 -5.44 -17.66
N SER A 117 42.19 -6.66 -17.22
CA SER A 117 43.50 -7.28 -17.48
C SER A 117 43.71 -7.63 -18.96
N ARG A 118 42.67 -8.09 -19.67
CA ARG A 118 42.71 -8.39 -21.10
C ARG A 118 42.62 -7.15 -21.99
N SER A 119 42.13 -6.03 -21.46
CA SER A 119 42.03 -4.78 -22.20
C SER A 119 43.39 -4.08 -22.35
N ALA A 120 43.63 -3.51 -23.53
CA ALA A 120 44.80 -2.67 -23.82
C ALA A 120 44.60 -1.22 -23.32
N ILE A 121 44.03 -1.07 -22.12
CA ILE A 121 43.82 0.22 -21.46
C ILE A 121 45.10 0.63 -20.73
N GLU A 122 45.38 1.93 -20.62
CA GLU A 122 46.52 2.44 -19.87
C GLU A 122 46.38 2.18 -18.37
N GLU A 123 47.49 1.89 -17.67
CA GLU A 123 47.45 1.45 -16.27
C GLU A 123 46.81 2.50 -15.34
N HIS A 124 46.93 3.79 -15.67
CA HIS A 124 46.33 4.89 -14.91
C HIS A 124 44.80 4.91 -14.98
N GLU A 125 44.22 4.50 -16.11
CA GLU A 125 42.76 4.39 -16.25
C GLU A 125 42.25 3.13 -15.56
N LYS A 126 43.02 2.03 -15.60
CA LYS A 126 42.69 0.80 -14.85
C LYS A 126 42.60 1.06 -13.35
N THR A 127 43.53 1.84 -12.79
CA THR A 127 43.47 2.25 -11.37
C THR A 127 42.24 3.10 -11.06
N ALA A 128 41.86 4.02 -11.94
CA ALA A 128 40.65 4.84 -11.78
C ALA A 128 39.36 4.01 -11.86
N TYR A 129 39.32 2.97 -12.70
CA TYR A 129 38.18 2.05 -12.77
C TYR A 129 38.08 1.15 -11.52
N ARG A 130 39.20 0.70 -10.96
CA ARG A 130 39.22 -0.04 -9.69
C ARG A 130 38.73 0.82 -8.52
N GLU A 131 39.13 2.08 -8.47
CA GLU A 131 38.67 3.03 -7.44
C GLU A 131 37.17 3.29 -7.52
N LYS A 132 36.64 3.52 -8.74
CA LYS A 132 35.19 3.67 -8.97
C LYS A 132 34.41 2.40 -8.61
N LEU A 133 34.98 1.22 -8.87
CA LEU A 133 34.34 -0.05 -8.52
C LEU A 133 34.25 -0.21 -6.99
N ALA A 134 35.32 0.15 -6.27
CA ALA A 134 35.33 0.14 -4.81
C ALA A 134 34.32 1.14 -4.22
N GLU A 135 34.26 2.36 -4.75
CA GLU A 135 33.27 3.37 -4.33
C GLU A 135 31.84 2.87 -4.52
N LYS A 136 31.51 2.32 -5.70
CA LYS A 136 30.16 1.78 -5.99
C LYS A 136 29.81 0.55 -5.16
N ALA A 137 30.79 -0.29 -4.80
CA ALA A 137 30.58 -1.39 -3.87
C ALA A 137 30.18 -0.86 -2.48
N THR A 138 30.86 0.18 -1.98
CA THR A 138 30.53 0.78 -0.67
C THR A 138 29.16 1.49 -0.66
N GLU A 139 28.76 2.13 -1.77
CA GLU A 139 27.42 2.67 -1.90
C GLU A 139 26.35 1.57 -1.90
N THR A 140 26.61 0.45 -2.59
CA THR A 140 25.67 -0.67 -2.68
C THR A 140 25.44 -1.32 -1.32
N THR A 141 26.51 -1.53 -0.53
CA THR A 141 26.38 -2.06 0.84
C THR A 141 25.59 -1.10 1.73
N ARG A 142 25.83 0.22 1.62
CA ARG A 142 25.10 1.22 2.38
C ARG A 142 23.60 1.23 2.06
N ILE A 143 23.25 1.16 0.78
CA ILE A 143 21.85 1.11 0.33
C ILE A 143 21.18 -0.19 0.80
N ARG A 144 21.90 -1.32 0.78
CA ARG A 144 21.38 -2.61 1.27
C ARG A 144 21.09 -2.57 2.78
N GLU A 145 21.97 -1.97 3.58
CA GLU A 145 21.75 -1.73 5.01
C GLU A 145 20.54 -0.81 5.24
N GLU A 146 20.44 0.29 4.49
CA GLU A 146 19.29 1.21 4.57
C GLU A 146 17.96 0.49 4.27
N LEU A 147 17.92 -0.34 3.23
CA LEU A 147 16.75 -1.15 2.85
C LEU A 147 16.41 -2.23 3.89
N GLY A 148 17.41 -2.84 4.53
CA GLY A 148 17.19 -3.82 5.61
C GLY A 148 16.52 -3.22 6.85
N HIS A 149 16.70 -1.92 7.08
CA HIS A 149 16.09 -1.19 8.20
C HIS A 149 14.74 -0.51 7.86
N GLU A 150 14.35 -0.46 6.60
CA GLU A 150 13.08 0.12 6.15
C GLU A 150 11.82 -0.72 6.51
N PRO A 151 11.81 -2.07 6.41
CA PRO A 151 10.65 -2.85 6.79
C PRO A 151 10.34 -2.76 8.28
N SER A 152 11.36 -2.63 9.14
CA SER A 152 11.16 -2.47 10.59
C SER A 152 10.60 -1.09 10.95
N ARG A 153 11.00 -0.04 10.23
CA ARG A 153 10.40 1.31 10.37
C ARG A 153 8.95 1.33 9.88
N LEU A 154 8.66 0.71 8.74
CA LEU A 154 7.30 0.61 8.21
C LEU A 154 6.40 -0.24 9.12
N GLN A 155 6.92 -1.32 9.70
CA GLN A 155 6.19 -2.15 10.65
C GLN A 155 5.88 -1.39 11.95
N MET A 156 6.84 -0.61 12.46
CA MET A 156 6.62 0.24 13.65
C MET A 156 5.57 1.33 13.41
N VAL A 157 5.56 1.94 12.22
CA VAL A 157 4.53 2.90 11.82
C VAL A 157 3.18 2.21 11.60
N TYR A 158 3.16 1.03 10.98
CA TYR A 158 1.95 0.25 10.77
C TYR A 158 1.31 -0.19 12.10
N GLU A 159 2.10 -0.72 13.03
CA GLU A 159 1.63 -1.07 14.37
C GLU A 159 1.14 0.16 15.16
N GLY A 160 1.80 1.31 14.99
CA GLY A 160 1.34 2.59 15.52
C GLY A 160 -0.01 3.02 14.93
N THR A 161 -0.21 2.87 13.62
CA THR A 161 -1.47 3.23 12.93
C THR A 161 -2.61 2.24 13.13
N LYS A 162 -2.32 0.95 13.39
CA LYS A 162 -3.33 -0.07 13.70
C LYS A 162 -4.10 0.27 14.98
N LYS A 163 -3.44 0.87 15.98
CA LYS A 163 -4.12 1.39 17.19
C LYS A 163 -5.14 2.50 16.90
N TYR A 164 -5.01 3.23 15.80
CA TYR A 164 -5.94 4.30 15.42
C TYR A 164 -7.01 3.85 14.41
N PHE A 165 -6.86 2.66 13.81
CA PHE A 165 -7.77 2.12 12.79
C PHE A 165 -8.54 0.87 13.21
N VAL A 166 -8.17 0.22 14.32
CA VAL A 166 -9.12 -0.65 15.01
C VAL A 166 -10.14 0.28 15.64
N LYS A 167 -11.29 0.39 14.99
CA LYS A 167 -12.51 0.94 15.55
C LYS A 167 -12.80 0.14 16.82
N ASP A 168 -12.29 0.59 17.96
CA ASP A 168 -12.68 0.08 19.26
C ASP A 168 -14.19 0.27 19.32
N ASN A 169 -14.93 -0.82 19.08
CA ASN A 169 -16.37 -0.78 19.22
C ASN A 169 -16.59 -0.52 20.71
N PRO A 170 -17.13 0.64 21.12
CA PRO A 170 -17.31 0.94 22.54
C PRO A 170 -18.19 -0.11 23.23
N MET A 171 -18.96 -0.87 22.44
CA MET A 171 -19.74 -2.01 22.90
C MET A 171 -18.89 -3.23 23.31
N LYS A 172 -17.66 -3.40 22.78
CA LYS A 172 -16.73 -4.46 23.23
C LYS A 172 -16.17 -4.17 24.62
N GLU A 173 -15.90 -2.91 24.94
CA GLU A 173 -15.49 -2.52 26.29
C GLU A 173 -16.61 -2.80 27.30
N ILE A 174 -17.85 -2.45 26.95
CA ILE A 174 -19.03 -2.75 27.77
C ILE A 174 -19.23 -4.26 27.92
N ALA A 175 -19.20 -5.01 26.81
CA ALA A 175 -19.39 -6.46 26.83
C ALA A 175 -18.32 -7.21 27.62
N ALA A 176 -17.06 -6.75 27.60
CA ALA A 176 -15.98 -7.35 28.40
C ALA A 176 -16.11 -7.09 29.91
N SER A 177 -16.77 -5.98 30.28
CA SER A 177 -16.98 -5.59 31.68
C SER A 177 -18.27 -6.14 32.29
N LEU A 178 -19.13 -6.74 31.47
CA LEU A 178 -20.46 -7.21 31.84
C LEU A 178 -20.46 -8.74 31.97
N ASP A 179 -21.26 -9.26 32.91
CA ASP A 179 -21.36 -10.70 33.13
C ASP A 179 -22.05 -11.38 31.92
N ALA A 180 -21.35 -12.32 31.28
CA ALA A 180 -21.83 -13.05 30.11
C ALA A 180 -23.19 -13.73 30.34
N SER A 181 -23.50 -14.10 31.59
CA SER A 181 -24.78 -14.72 31.94
C SER A 181 -25.98 -13.76 31.82
N VAL A 182 -25.77 -12.46 32.08
CA VAL A 182 -26.79 -11.40 31.98
C VAL A 182 -26.99 -10.97 30.53
N ILE A 183 -25.95 -11.08 29.69
CA ILE A 183 -26.02 -10.76 28.26
C ILE A 183 -26.84 -11.80 27.49
N GLU A 184 -26.68 -13.09 27.83
CA GLU A 184 -27.33 -14.19 27.10
C GLU A 184 -28.74 -14.50 27.59
N ASN A 185 -28.99 -14.35 28.89
CA ASN A 185 -30.26 -14.78 29.51
C ASN A 185 -31.05 -13.64 30.15
N GLY A 186 -30.47 -12.43 30.26
CA GLY A 186 -31.10 -11.29 30.90
C GLY A 186 -32.15 -10.63 30.00
N THR A 187 -33.17 -10.06 30.63
CA THR A 187 -34.13 -9.19 29.94
C THR A 187 -33.49 -7.83 29.61
N LEU A 188 -34.00 -7.14 28.59
CA LEU A 188 -33.49 -5.81 28.21
C LEU A 188 -33.55 -4.78 29.36
N ALA A 189 -34.45 -4.97 30.33
CA ALA A 189 -34.53 -4.16 31.54
C ALA A 189 -33.34 -4.42 32.49
N GLU A 190 -33.02 -5.68 32.75
CA GLU A 190 -31.89 -6.08 33.63
C GLU A 190 -30.55 -5.64 33.03
N LEU A 191 -30.40 -5.76 31.71
CA LEU A 191 -29.21 -5.31 31.00
C LEU A 191 -29.04 -3.79 31.09
N ASN A 192 -30.15 -3.06 30.98
CA ASN A 192 -30.15 -1.60 31.06
C ASN A 192 -29.83 -1.09 32.47
N ASP A 193 -30.26 -1.81 33.51
CA ASP A 193 -29.91 -1.50 34.90
C ASP A 193 -28.41 -1.75 35.16
N GLU A 194 -27.85 -2.82 34.60
CA GLU A 194 -26.43 -3.14 34.77
C GLU A 194 -25.54 -2.15 34.00
N ILE A 195 -25.93 -1.76 32.78
CA ILE A 195 -25.22 -0.72 32.03
C ILE A 195 -25.29 0.62 32.74
N GLN A 196 -26.43 0.98 33.33
CA GLN A 196 -26.55 2.21 34.12
C GLN A 196 -25.61 2.24 35.33
N ARG A 197 -25.30 1.08 35.93
CA ARG A 197 -24.29 0.97 37.00
C ARG A 197 -22.87 1.15 36.47
N MET A 198 -22.62 0.88 35.19
CA MET A 198 -21.32 1.01 34.54
C MET A 198 -21.07 2.39 33.90
N ILE A 199 -22.11 3.17 33.60
CA ILE A 199 -21.97 4.54 33.05
C ILE A 199 -20.94 5.39 33.81
N PRO A 200 -20.91 5.45 35.16
CA PRO A 200 -19.95 6.27 35.89
C PRO A 200 -18.49 5.83 35.72
N ARG A 201 -18.25 4.61 35.25
CA ARG A 201 -16.92 4.02 35.02
C ARG A 201 -16.47 4.11 33.56
N LEU A 202 -17.39 4.40 32.64
CA LEU A 202 -17.09 4.55 31.23
C LEU A 202 -16.43 5.91 30.97
N SER A 203 -15.51 5.94 30.01
CA SER A 203 -14.90 7.19 29.56
C SER A 203 -15.96 8.07 28.86
N ARG A 204 -15.82 9.39 28.95
CA ARG A 204 -16.73 10.34 28.27
C ARG A 204 -16.72 10.14 26.76
N GLU A 205 -15.57 9.74 26.20
CA GLU A 205 -15.38 9.45 24.78
C GLU A 205 -16.13 8.19 24.34
N SER A 206 -16.15 7.16 25.18
CA SER A 206 -16.93 5.93 24.92
C SER A 206 -18.44 6.24 24.93
N LEU A 207 -18.91 7.08 25.86
CA LEU A 207 -20.33 7.50 25.94
C LEU A 207 -20.78 8.31 24.72
N GLU A 208 -20.00 9.32 24.32
CA GLU A 208 -20.28 10.12 23.11
C GLU A 208 -20.27 9.23 21.85
N SER A 209 -19.38 8.25 21.80
CA SER A 209 -19.32 7.27 20.70
C SER A 209 -20.55 6.35 20.65
N LEU A 210 -21.10 5.96 21.80
CA LEU A 210 -22.31 5.13 21.92
C LEU A 210 -23.58 5.89 21.54
N GLU A 211 -23.65 7.18 21.88
CA GLU A 211 -24.74 8.08 21.50
C GLU A 211 -24.71 8.38 20.00
N LYS A 212 -23.52 8.74 19.48
CA LYS A 212 -23.30 9.03 18.05
C LYS A 212 -23.56 7.83 17.14
N SER A 213 -23.39 6.61 17.64
CA SER A 213 -23.69 5.36 16.93
C SER A 213 -25.14 4.87 17.13
N SER A 214 -25.97 5.63 17.85
CA SER A 214 -27.36 5.29 18.16
C SER A 214 -27.52 3.94 18.88
N TYR A 215 -26.52 3.56 19.67
CA TYR A 215 -26.56 2.38 20.53
C TYR A 215 -27.17 2.68 21.90
N MET A 216 -27.12 3.94 22.31
CA MET A 216 -27.77 4.45 23.52
C MET A 216 -28.63 5.67 23.19
N ASP A 217 -29.74 5.82 23.92
CA ASP A 217 -30.62 6.99 23.89
C ASP A 217 -30.12 8.09 24.84
N ASP A 218 -30.70 9.30 24.79
CA ASP A 218 -30.30 10.47 25.60
C ASP A 218 -30.38 10.22 27.12
N SER A 219 -31.14 9.20 27.53
CA SER A 219 -31.24 8.73 28.92
C SER A 219 -30.23 7.62 29.26
N TYR A 220 -29.21 7.42 28.42
CA TYR A 220 -28.23 6.34 28.48
C TYR A 220 -28.85 4.94 28.60
N LYS A 221 -29.96 4.73 27.89
CA LYS A 221 -30.60 3.42 27.81
C LYS A 221 -30.24 2.74 26.51
N LEU A 222 -30.05 1.43 26.55
CA LEU A 222 -29.79 0.65 25.33
C LEU A 222 -30.95 0.75 24.35
N THR A 223 -30.64 1.08 23.10
CA THR A 223 -31.57 0.96 21.99
C THR A 223 -31.60 -0.49 21.49
N ARG A 224 -32.59 -0.83 20.66
CA ARG A 224 -32.67 -2.16 20.03
C ARG A 224 -31.44 -2.50 19.18
N SER A 225 -30.82 -1.50 18.55
CA SER A 225 -29.55 -1.62 17.83
C SER A 225 -28.38 -1.83 18.80
N GLY A 226 -28.34 -1.08 19.90
CA GLY A 226 -27.32 -1.26 20.95
C GLY A 226 -27.34 -2.66 21.57
N TYR A 227 -28.52 -3.21 21.86
CA TYR A 227 -28.65 -4.58 22.37
C TYR A 227 -28.05 -5.62 21.41
N LYS A 228 -28.38 -5.52 20.13
CA LYS A 228 -27.91 -6.46 19.11
C LYS A 228 -26.38 -6.44 18.99
N GLU A 229 -25.81 -5.23 18.99
CA GLU A 229 -24.34 -5.05 18.93
C GLU A 229 -23.66 -5.52 20.22
N LEU A 230 -24.32 -5.41 21.38
CA LEU A 230 -23.79 -5.92 22.65
C LEU A 230 -23.70 -7.44 22.65
N VAL A 231 -24.76 -8.12 22.21
CA VAL A 231 -24.75 -9.59 22.05
C VAL A 231 -23.68 -10.01 21.04
N GLN A 232 -23.60 -9.34 19.90
CA GLN A 232 -22.59 -9.63 18.88
C GLN A 232 -21.16 -9.36 19.36
N ALA A 233 -20.96 -8.33 20.20
CA ALA A 233 -19.67 -8.04 20.80
C ALA A 233 -19.29 -9.08 21.87
N ALA A 234 -20.24 -9.57 22.65
CA ALA A 234 -20.04 -10.64 23.63
C ALA A 234 -19.71 -11.98 22.97
N ASP A 235 -20.37 -12.32 21.86
CA ASP A 235 -20.07 -13.53 21.08
C ASP A 235 -18.66 -13.51 20.49
N GLN A 236 -18.12 -12.32 20.17
CA GLN A 236 -16.74 -12.15 19.68
C GLN A 236 -15.67 -12.20 20.79
N LEU A 237 -16.09 -12.16 22.07
CA LEU A 237 -15.21 -12.23 23.23
C LEU A 237 -15.11 -13.64 23.83
N LYS A 238 -15.99 -14.56 23.42
CA LYS A 238 -15.89 -16.00 23.71
C LYS A 238 -14.85 -16.69 22.84
#